data_AF-H8GZP4-F1
#
_entry.id   AF-H8GZP4-F1
#
_cell.length_a   1.000
_cell.length_b   1.000
_cell.length_c   1.000
_cell.angle_alpha   90.00
_cell.angle_beta   90.00
_cell.angle_gamma   90.00
#
_symmetry.space_group_name_H-M   'P 1'
#
loop_
_entity.id
_entity.type
_entity.pdbx_description
1 polymer ?
#
loop_
_entity_poly.entity_id
_entity_poly.type
_entity_poly.pdbx_seq_one_letter_code
_entity_poly.pdbx_strand_id
1 'polypeptide(L)'
;MSKTFRLPLLAALPAVLASCGGDPDLNQYRRTSFNSYAECVRAYQPQIARGLQNPCQKTARTGGGSFYYGPYFFAGRSNTRYLGYDRSGGVAGQGLSFDSKGSVRTFSKPGTGRGGFTSGSRSRGGGSFGG
;
A
#
# COMPACT_ATOMS: atom_id res chain seq x y z
N MET A 1 41.83 38.45 27.82
CA MET A 1 40.92 37.60 28.63
C MET A 1 40.27 36.59 27.70
N SER A 2 40.72 35.34 27.73
CA SER A 2 40.25 34.25 26.87
C SER A 2 39.02 33.57 27.50
N LYS A 3 37.86 33.66 26.86
CA LYS A 3 36.66 32.90 27.26
C LYS A 3 36.57 31.61 26.45
N THR A 4 36.72 30.49 27.14
CA THR A 4 36.62 29.14 26.62
C THR A 4 35.15 28.71 26.59
N PHE A 5 34.60 28.47 25.40
CA PHE A 5 33.28 27.85 25.24
C PHE A 5 33.43 26.33 25.23
N ARG A 6 32.84 25.65 26.22
CA ARG A 6 32.72 24.20 26.23
C ARG A 6 31.43 23.81 25.50
N LEU A 7 31.55 23.26 24.30
CA LEU A 7 30.44 22.60 23.61
C LEU A 7 30.14 21.27 24.32
N PRO A 8 28.90 21.05 24.83
CA PRO A 8 28.50 19.71 25.20
C PRO A 8 28.42 18.89 23.90
N LEU A 9 29.26 17.86 23.82
CA LEU A 9 29.14 16.79 22.86
C LEU A 9 27.73 16.19 23.00
N LEU A 10 26.80 16.64 22.16
CA LEU A 10 25.57 15.94 21.85
C LEU A 10 25.93 14.70 21.02
N ALA A 11 26.51 13.72 21.70
CA ALA A 11 26.58 12.34 21.25
C ALA A 11 25.19 11.72 21.40
N ALA A 12 24.30 11.97 20.44
CA ALA A 12 23.15 11.11 20.15
C ALA A 12 22.36 11.72 18.99
N LEU A 13 22.50 11.13 17.81
CA LEU A 13 21.42 10.99 16.82
C LEU A 13 21.86 9.94 15.79
N PRO A 14 21.89 8.65 16.16
CA PRO A 14 21.87 7.61 15.16
C PRO A 14 20.48 7.56 14.51
N ALA A 15 20.47 7.38 13.20
CA ALA A 15 19.33 6.93 12.39
C ALA A 15 18.19 7.94 12.09
N VAL A 16 18.47 8.97 11.26
CA VAL A 16 17.42 9.69 10.50
C VAL A 16 17.31 9.18 9.05
N LEU A 17 17.93 8.05 8.68
CA LEU A 17 17.88 7.54 7.29
C LEU A 17 17.42 6.08 7.18
N ALA A 18 16.59 5.62 8.12
CA ALA A 18 15.85 4.36 7.96
C ALA A 18 14.34 4.56 7.75
N SER A 19 13.89 5.78 7.42
CA SER A 19 12.49 6.04 7.05
C SER A 19 12.26 6.20 5.55
N CYS A 20 13.22 5.79 4.71
CA CYS A 20 12.91 5.38 3.34
C CYS A 20 12.49 3.92 3.35
N GLY A 21 11.47 3.59 4.16
CA GLY A 21 10.77 2.32 4.03
C GLY A 21 10.13 2.36 2.66
N GLY A 22 10.72 1.64 1.71
CA GLY A 22 10.43 1.74 0.29
C GLY A 22 8.94 1.91 0.04
N ASP A 23 8.58 3.11 -0.44
CA ASP A 23 7.23 3.38 -0.87
C ASP A 23 6.82 2.23 -1.79
N PRO A 24 5.63 1.63 -1.57
CA PRO A 24 5.15 0.60 -2.47
C PRO A 24 5.21 1.17 -3.89
N ASP A 25 5.89 0.47 -4.81
CA ASP A 25 5.98 0.91 -6.20
C ASP A 25 4.59 0.77 -6.85
N LEU A 26 3.82 1.85 -6.73
CA LEU A 26 2.44 1.96 -7.16
C LEU A 26 2.33 2.68 -8.50
N ASN A 27 3.44 2.88 -9.21
CA ASN A 27 3.48 3.60 -10.50
C ASN A 27 2.57 2.97 -11.57
N GLN A 28 2.32 1.66 -11.44
CA GLN A 28 1.47 0.89 -12.34
C GLN A 28 -0.03 0.98 -11.99
N TYR A 29 -0.32 1.45 -10.78
CA TYR A 29 -1.68 1.53 -10.25
C TYR A 29 -2.28 2.91 -10.54
N ARG A 30 -3.53 2.90 -10.98
CA ARG A 30 -4.34 4.09 -11.22
C ARG A 30 -5.31 4.30 -10.06
N ARG A 31 -5.79 5.53 -9.89
CA ARG A 31 -6.86 5.87 -8.95
C ARG A 31 -7.87 6.76 -9.63
N THR A 32 -9.12 6.61 -9.23
CA THR A 32 -10.22 7.48 -9.67
C THR A 32 -10.61 8.38 -8.50
N SER A 33 -10.83 9.67 -8.76
CA SER A 33 -11.32 10.62 -7.77
C SER A 33 -12.84 10.79 -7.87
N PHE A 34 -13.49 10.93 -6.72
CA PHE A 34 -14.92 11.15 -6.56
C PHE A 34 -15.18 12.40 -5.72
N ASN A 35 -16.34 13.03 -5.91
CA ASN A 35 -16.70 14.22 -5.15
C ASN A 35 -17.30 13.87 -3.77
N SER A 36 -17.79 12.64 -3.58
CA SER A 36 -18.35 12.18 -2.31
C SER A 36 -17.94 10.76 -1.96
N TYR A 37 -17.99 10.44 -0.66
CA TYR A 37 -17.71 9.10 -0.15
C TYR A 37 -18.73 8.08 -0.69
N ALA A 38 -20.01 8.44 -0.69
CA ALA A 38 -21.09 7.57 -1.15
C ALA A 38 -20.94 7.17 -2.63
N GLU A 39 -20.50 8.11 -3.47
CA GLU A 39 -20.25 7.86 -4.89
C GLU A 39 -19.10 6.86 -5.09
N CYS A 40 -18.02 7.02 -4.34
CA CYS A 40 -16.89 6.09 -4.35
C CYS A 40 -17.30 4.69 -3.88
N VAL A 41 -18.04 4.59 -2.76
CA VAL A 41 -18.51 3.30 -2.24
C VAL A 41 -19.44 2.61 -3.22
N ARG A 42 -20.36 3.35 -3.86
CA ARG A 42 -21.25 2.80 -4.88
C ARG A 42 -20.48 2.29 -6.10
N ALA A 43 -19.45 3.00 -6.55
CA ALA A 43 -18.62 2.57 -7.67
C ALA A 43 -17.85 1.27 -7.38
N TYR A 44 -17.41 1.06 -6.13
CA TYR A 44 -16.63 -0.13 -5.72
C TYR A 44 -17.40 -1.13 -4.86
N GLN A 45 -18.73 -1.03 -4.84
CA GLN A 45 -19.61 -1.93 -4.10
C GLN A 45 -19.37 -3.42 -4.39
N PRO A 46 -19.15 -3.87 -5.65
CA PRO A 46 -18.89 -5.29 -5.90
C PRO A 46 -17.54 -5.77 -5.35
N GLN A 47 -16.52 -4.91 -5.28
CA GLN A 47 -15.23 -5.26 -4.69
C GLN A 47 -15.32 -5.27 -3.15
N ILE A 48 -16.07 -4.34 -2.55
CA ILE A 48 -16.35 -4.33 -1.11
C ILE A 48 -17.07 -5.62 -0.69
N ALA A 49 -18.09 -6.02 -1.44
CA ALA A 49 -18.83 -7.26 -1.18
C ALA A 49 -17.94 -8.51 -1.24
N ARG A 50 -16.81 -8.44 -1.96
CA ARG A 50 -15.82 -9.51 -2.10
C ARG A 50 -14.64 -9.37 -1.12
N GLY A 51 -14.73 -8.45 -0.15
CA GLY A 51 -13.77 -8.31 0.94
C GLY A 51 -12.73 -7.19 0.77
N LEU A 52 -12.91 -6.27 -0.19
CA LEU A 52 -12.00 -5.13 -0.32
C LEU A 52 -12.17 -4.18 0.88
N GLN A 53 -11.13 -4.06 1.68
CA GLN A 53 -11.17 -3.21 2.87
C GLN A 53 -10.94 -1.75 2.50
N ASN A 54 -11.80 -0.87 3.03
CA ASN A 54 -11.69 0.59 2.98
C ASN A 54 -11.22 1.14 1.61
N PRO A 55 -12.05 1.06 0.56
CA PRO A 55 -11.65 1.45 -0.79
C PRO A 55 -11.61 2.96 -1.04
N CYS A 56 -12.11 3.78 -0.12
CA CYS A 56 -12.36 5.20 -0.37
C CYS A 56 -11.63 6.08 0.65
N GLN A 57 -10.62 6.82 0.20
CA GLN A 57 -9.80 7.68 1.06
C GLN A 57 -10.14 9.16 0.86
N LYS A 58 -10.50 9.83 1.96
CA LYS A 58 -10.70 11.28 1.97
C LYS A 58 -9.37 12.00 1.79
N THR A 59 -9.34 12.97 0.87
CA THR A 59 -8.19 13.81 0.58
C THR A 59 -8.63 15.27 0.54
N ALA A 60 -7.87 16.16 1.17
CA ALA A 60 -8.11 17.59 1.12
C ALA A 60 -7.66 18.15 -0.23
N ARG A 61 -8.44 19.07 -0.82
CA ARG A 61 -7.99 19.83 -2.00
C ARG A 61 -7.13 21.01 -1.54
N THR A 62 -6.08 21.31 -2.29
CA THR A 62 -5.36 22.58 -2.14
C THR A 62 -6.34 23.72 -2.47
N GLY A 63 -6.56 24.64 -1.53
CA GLY A 63 -7.53 25.73 -1.69
C GLY A 63 -8.92 25.47 -1.08
N GLY A 64 -9.12 24.33 -0.41
CA GLY A 64 -10.33 24.07 0.38
C GLY A 64 -11.26 23.02 -0.23
N GLY A 65 -12.04 22.39 0.66
CA GLY A 65 -12.89 21.26 0.32
C GLY A 65 -12.15 19.91 0.37
N SER A 66 -12.90 18.84 0.13
CA SER A 66 -12.38 17.47 0.11
C SER A 66 -12.93 16.69 -1.05
N PHE A 67 -12.16 15.69 -1.47
CA PHE A 67 -12.55 14.70 -2.45
C PHE A 67 -12.14 13.31 -1.96
N TYR A 68 -12.56 12.28 -2.66
CA TYR A 68 -12.28 10.90 -2.27
C TYR A 68 -11.54 10.20 -3.39
N TYR A 69 -10.40 9.58 -3.09
CA TYR A 69 -9.79 8.64 -4.02
C TYR A 69 -10.38 7.25 -3.79
N GLY A 70 -10.77 6.59 -4.88
CA GLY A 70 -11.04 5.16 -4.91
C GLY A 70 -9.77 4.33 -4.70
N PRO A 71 -9.89 2.99 -4.68
CA PRO A 71 -8.78 2.11 -4.43
C PRO A 71 -7.76 2.22 -5.55
N TYR A 72 -6.51 1.87 -5.26
CA TYR A 72 -5.49 1.69 -6.28
C TYR A 72 -5.88 0.50 -7.15
N PHE A 73 -5.99 0.75 -8.43
CA PHE A 73 -6.46 -0.18 -9.45
C PHE A 73 -5.33 -0.50 -10.43
N PHE A 74 -5.10 -1.79 -10.66
CA PHE A 74 -4.21 -2.27 -11.70
C PHE A 74 -4.96 -3.26 -12.60
N ALA A 75 -4.94 -3.02 -13.90
CA ALA A 75 -5.45 -3.95 -14.91
C ALA A 75 -4.28 -4.58 -15.66
N GLY A 76 -3.94 -5.81 -15.29
CA GLY A 76 -3.01 -6.66 -16.02
C GLY A 76 -3.72 -7.46 -17.11
N ARG A 77 -2.94 -8.13 -17.97
CA ARG A 77 -3.48 -8.95 -19.07
C ARG A 77 -4.34 -10.13 -18.59
N SER A 78 -4.04 -10.68 -17.42
CA SER A 78 -4.69 -11.88 -16.89
C SER A 78 -5.31 -11.69 -15.50
N ASN A 79 -5.07 -10.54 -14.88
CA ASN A 79 -5.58 -10.23 -13.56
C ASN A 79 -5.84 -8.74 -13.36
N THR A 80 -6.82 -8.46 -12.50
CA THR A 80 -7.12 -7.12 -12.03
C THR A 80 -6.88 -7.05 -10.54
N ARG A 81 -6.17 -6.04 -10.06
CA ARG A 81 -5.82 -5.88 -8.65
C ARG A 81 -6.40 -4.59 -8.09
N TYR A 82 -6.89 -4.66 -6.87
CA TYR A 82 -7.42 -3.54 -6.10
C TYR A 82 -6.72 -3.49 -4.74
N LEU A 83 -6.19 -2.33 -4.37
CA LEU A 83 -5.67 -2.06 -3.03
C LEU A 83 -6.44 -0.89 -2.42
N GLY A 84 -7.07 -1.15 -1.28
CA GLY A 84 -7.71 -0.12 -0.49
C GLY A 84 -6.72 0.61 0.43
N TYR A 85 -7.27 1.21 1.47
CA TYR A 85 -6.53 2.08 2.38
C TYR A 85 -6.53 1.52 3.80
N ASP A 86 -5.46 1.78 4.55
CA ASP A 86 -5.42 1.52 5.99
C ASP A 86 -6.13 2.64 6.78
N ARG A 87 -6.13 2.52 8.12
CA ARG A 87 -6.76 3.51 9.01
C ARG A 87 -6.05 4.87 9.01
N SER A 88 -4.78 4.92 8.65
CA SER A 88 -3.99 6.15 8.52
C SER A 88 -4.15 6.82 7.14
N GLY A 89 -4.88 6.18 6.21
CA GLY A 89 -5.03 6.66 4.83
C GLY A 89 -3.87 6.28 3.90
N GLY A 90 -2.95 5.44 4.38
CA GLY A 90 -1.92 4.79 3.57
C GLY A 90 -2.48 3.58 2.82
N VAL A 91 -1.63 2.92 2.02
CA VAL A 91 -2.06 1.73 1.26
C VAL A 91 -2.18 0.53 2.19
N ALA A 92 -3.36 -0.11 2.17
CA ALA A 92 -3.65 -1.29 2.97
C ALA A 92 -2.63 -2.40 2.70
N GLY A 93 -2.24 -3.14 3.74
CA GLY A 93 -1.26 -4.24 3.63
C GLY A 93 -1.70 -5.40 2.74
N GLN A 94 -3.01 -5.52 2.47
CA GLN A 94 -3.60 -6.53 1.61
C GLN A 94 -4.59 -5.91 0.62
N GLY A 95 -4.72 -6.53 -0.55
CA GLY A 95 -5.66 -6.17 -1.60
C GLY A 95 -6.37 -7.39 -2.19
N LEU A 96 -7.25 -7.14 -3.16
CA LEU A 96 -7.96 -8.16 -3.92
C LEU A 96 -7.39 -8.27 -5.34
N SER A 97 -7.09 -9.49 -5.77
CA SER A 97 -6.78 -9.85 -7.14
C SER A 97 -7.93 -10.66 -7.72
N PHE A 98 -8.34 -10.31 -8.92
CA PHE A 98 -9.33 -11.00 -9.73
C PHE A 98 -8.60 -11.64 -10.90
N ASP A 99 -8.82 -12.92 -11.16
CA ASP A 99 -8.34 -13.55 -12.39
C ASP A 99 -9.33 -13.31 -13.55
N SER A 100 -8.92 -13.67 -14.77
CA SER A 100 -9.77 -13.59 -15.97
C SER A 100 -11.03 -14.46 -15.92
N LYS A 101 -11.11 -15.41 -14.98
CA LYS A 101 -12.26 -16.30 -14.75
C LYS A 101 -13.18 -15.77 -13.62
N GLY A 102 -12.83 -14.64 -13.00
CA GLY A 102 -13.59 -14.01 -11.93
C GLY A 102 -13.29 -14.55 -10.52
N SER A 103 -12.32 -15.46 -10.36
CA SER A 103 -11.89 -15.94 -9.05
C SER A 103 -11.20 -14.82 -8.29
N VAL A 104 -11.52 -14.70 -7.00
CA VAL A 104 -10.97 -13.67 -6.11
C VAL A 104 -9.89 -14.30 -5.25
N ARG A 105 -8.75 -13.62 -5.13
CA ARG A 105 -7.67 -13.96 -4.20
C ARG A 105 -7.21 -12.72 -3.47
N THR A 106 -6.84 -12.85 -2.21
CA THR A 106 -6.15 -11.80 -1.48
C THR A 106 -4.66 -11.80 -1.84
N PHE A 107 -4.03 -10.63 -1.83
CA PHE A 107 -2.58 -10.51 -2.05
C PHE A 107 -2.01 -9.42 -1.15
N SER A 108 -0.75 -9.55 -0.74
CA SER A 108 -0.05 -8.52 0.04
C SER A 108 0.36 -7.34 -0.84
N LYS A 109 0.29 -6.10 -0.32
CA LYS A 109 0.67 -4.92 -1.10
C LYS A 109 2.15 -5.01 -1.57
N PRO A 110 2.48 -4.48 -2.75
CA PRO A 110 3.86 -4.40 -3.24
C PRO A 110 4.77 -3.73 -2.20
N GLY A 111 6.03 -4.16 -2.09
CA GLY A 111 7.00 -3.55 -1.17
C GLY A 111 6.93 -3.99 0.30
N THR A 112 5.88 -4.70 0.74
CA THR A 112 5.82 -5.27 2.12
C THR A 112 6.66 -6.54 2.30
N GLY A 113 7.26 -7.04 1.23
CA GLY A 113 8.10 -8.23 1.25
C GLY A 113 9.49 -7.93 1.79
N ARG A 114 9.69 -8.07 3.11
CA ARG A 114 10.98 -8.55 3.58
C ARG A 114 11.10 -10.03 3.18
N GLY A 115 11.65 -10.25 1.98
CA GLY A 115 12.07 -11.57 1.51
C GLY A 115 11.03 -12.31 0.65
N GLY A 116 11.46 -12.66 -0.55
CA GLY A 116 11.03 -13.90 -1.20
C GLY A 116 9.79 -13.79 -2.09
N PHE A 117 10.01 -14.06 -3.37
CA PHE A 117 9.01 -14.49 -4.33
C PHE A 117 8.02 -15.48 -3.72
N THR A 118 6.73 -15.12 -3.65
CA THR A 118 5.64 -16.10 -3.57
C THR A 118 4.64 -15.86 -4.70
N SER A 119 5.17 -15.85 -5.93
CA SER A 119 4.46 -16.48 -7.04
C SER A 119 4.70 -17.99 -6.89
N GLY A 120 3.69 -18.73 -6.43
CA GLY A 120 3.89 -20.15 -6.12
C GLY A 120 2.60 -20.94 -6.19
N SER A 121 2.10 -21.14 -7.41
CA SER A 121 1.35 -22.34 -7.75
C SER A 121 2.12 -23.57 -7.25
N ARG A 122 1.50 -24.41 -6.42
CA ARG A 122 1.83 -25.83 -6.16
C ARG A 122 3.32 -26.21 -6.28
N SER A 123 4.07 -26.21 -5.18
CA SER A 123 5.37 -26.89 -5.12
C SER A 123 5.35 -27.98 -4.06
N ARG A 124 5.29 -29.22 -4.53
CA ARG A 124 5.71 -30.42 -3.80
C ARG A 124 7.22 -30.34 -3.53
N GLY A 125 7.66 -30.82 -2.38
CA GLY A 125 9.01 -31.37 -2.20
C GLY A 125 10.06 -30.49 -1.53
N GLY A 126 10.37 -30.85 -0.28
CA GLY A 126 11.73 -31.10 0.27
C GLY A 126 12.88 -30.13 -0.01
N GLY A 127 13.53 -29.68 1.07
CA GLY A 127 14.89 -29.16 1.04
C GLY A 127 15.36 -28.67 2.40
N SER A 128 16.14 -29.50 3.11
CA SER A 128 16.83 -29.20 4.37
C SER A 128 17.74 -27.96 4.27
N PHE A 129 17.84 -27.22 5.37
CA PHE A 129 18.84 -26.17 5.56
C PHE A 129 20.14 -26.78 6.12
N GLY A 130 21.25 -26.54 5.43
CA GLY A 130 22.61 -26.77 5.90
C GLY A 130 23.51 -25.67 5.32
N GLY A 131 24.25 -24.99 6.19
CA GLY A 131 25.16 -23.89 5.89
C GLY A 131 25.54 -23.15 7.17
#